data_AF-A0A9D6IW73-F1
#
_entry.id   AF-A0A9D6IW73-F1
#
_cell.length_a   1.000
_cell.length_b   1.000
_cell.length_c   1.000
_cell.angle_alpha   90.00
_cell.angle_beta   90.00
_cell.angle_gamma   90.00
#
_symmetry.space_group_name_H-M   'P 1'
#
loop_
_entity.id
_entity.type
_entity.pdbx_description
1 polymer ?
#
loop_
_entity_poly.entity_id
_entity_poly.type
_entity_poly.pdbx_seq_one_letter_code
_entity_poly.pdbx_strand_id
1 'polypeptide(L)'
;MKSISLKLPEQLDARLAAIARRRGGTGRSALIREAFERFVEAEAAVRAGSLLESLADLAGTVRGPADLAINPKHLGGFGRERLGHRRGRPAGRRSCKA
;
A
#
# COMPACT_ATOMS: atom_id res chain seq x y z
N MET A 1 -19.45 25.54 -1.28
CA MET A 1 -18.08 25.76 -0.75
C MET A 1 -18.22 26.48 0.60
N LYS A 2 -17.46 26.07 1.62
CA LYS A 2 -17.39 26.80 2.89
C LYS A 2 -16.11 27.64 2.88
N SER A 3 -16.18 28.91 3.25
CA SER A 3 -15.01 29.77 3.40
C SER A 3 -14.39 29.55 4.77
N ILE A 4 -13.07 29.57 4.82
CA ILE A 4 -12.29 29.39 6.04
C ILE A 4 -11.28 30.54 6.08
N SER A 5 -11.18 31.23 7.21
CA SER A 5 -10.19 32.29 7.41
C SER A 5 -9.01 31.70 8.17
N LEU A 6 -7.83 31.76 7.57
CA LEU A 6 -6.59 31.16 8.10
C LEU A 6 -5.58 32.29 8.29
N LYS A 7 -4.86 32.30 9.41
CA LYS A 7 -3.66 33.15 9.54
C LYS A 7 -2.49 32.42 8.89
N LEU A 8 -1.91 33.02 7.85
CA LEU A 8 -0.69 32.51 7.22
C LEU A 8 0.50 33.40 7.62
N PRO A 9 1.65 32.79 7.99
CA PRO A 9 2.90 33.52 8.08
C PRO A 9 3.28 34.12 6.73
N GLU A 10 3.82 35.34 6.72
CA GLU A 10 4.18 36.07 5.50
C GLU A 10 5.13 35.28 4.59
N GLN A 11 6.07 34.55 5.19
CA GLN A 11 7.01 33.69 4.47
C GLN A 11 6.31 32.58 3.67
N LEU A 12 5.20 32.04 4.21
CA LEU A 12 4.44 30.98 3.57
C LEU A 12 3.57 31.55 2.43
N ASP A 13 3.00 32.74 2.61
CA ASP A 13 2.23 33.43 1.58
C ASP A 13 3.12 33.78 0.35
N ALA A 14 4.34 34.26 0.58
CA ALA A 14 5.30 34.54 -0.48
C ALA A 14 5.65 33.27 -1.29
N ARG A 15 5.83 32.14 -0.62
CA ARG A 15 6.08 30.83 -1.27
C ARG A 15 4.86 30.37 -2.08
N LEU A 16 3.66 30.49 -1.54
CA LEU A 16 2.42 30.15 -2.24
C LEU A 16 2.23 31.00 -3.50
N ALA A 17 2.51 32.31 -3.41
CA ALA A 17 2.47 33.21 -4.57
C ALA A 17 3.48 32.82 -5.64
N ALA A 18 4.69 32.41 -5.26
CA ALA A 18 5.70 31.92 -6.20
C ALA A 18 5.27 30.61 -6.89
N ILE A 19 4.67 29.67 -6.15
CA ILE A 19 4.17 28.40 -6.68
C ILE A 19 2.99 28.65 -7.64
N ALA A 20 2.07 29.54 -7.28
CA ALA A 20 0.94 29.94 -8.14
C ALA A 20 1.41 30.50 -9.48
N ARG A 21 2.44 31.36 -9.46
CA ARG A 21 3.05 31.89 -10.68
C ARG A 21 3.71 30.80 -11.53
N ARG A 22 4.43 29.86 -10.91
CA ARG A 22 5.08 28.74 -11.62
C ARG A 22 4.08 27.79 -12.27
N ARG A 23 2.93 27.53 -11.64
CA ARG A 23 1.89 26.62 -12.15
C ARG A 23 0.89 27.28 -13.12
N GLY A 24 1.25 28.43 -13.70
CA GLY A 24 0.43 29.07 -14.74
C GLY A 24 -0.75 29.88 -14.22
N GLY A 25 -0.64 30.48 -13.03
CA GLY A 25 -1.66 31.38 -12.49
C GLY A 25 -2.77 30.67 -11.71
N THR A 26 -2.51 29.47 -11.18
CA THR A 26 -3.44 28.79 -10.28
C THR A 26 -3.70 29.67 -9.06
N GLY A 27 -4.96 29.96 -8.75
CA GLY A 27 -5.32 30.82 -7.62
C GLY A 27 -4.84 30.26 -6.28
N ARG A 28 -4.47 31.14 -5.33
CA ARG A 28 -3.96 30.74 -4.00
C ARG A 28 -4.91 29.78 -3.28
N SER A 29 -6.22 30.02 -3.38
CA SER A 29 -7.26 29.15 -2.82
C SER A 29 -7.28 27.75 -3.43
N ALA A 30 -7.00 27.62 -4.73
CA ALA A 30 -6.94 26.32 -5.39
C ALA A 30 -5.74 25.50 -4.91
N LEU A 31 -4.57 26.13 -4.74
CA LEU A 31 -3.38 25.47 -4.19
C LEU A 31 -3.59 25.04 -2.74
N ILE A 32 -4.18 25.91 -1.92
CA ILE A 32 -4.48 25.59 -0.52
C ILE A 32 -5.45 24.41 -0.45
N ARG A 33 -6.51 24.42 -1.27
CA ARG A 33 -7.46 23.30 -1.33
C ARG A 33 -6.79 21.99 -1.76
N GLU A 34 -5.98 22.00 -2.82
CA GLU A 34 -5.24 20.81 -3.28
C GLU A 34 -4.32 20.26 -2.18
N ALA A 35 -3.64 21.14 -1.44
CA ALA A 35 -2.81 20.74 -0.31
C ALA A 35 -3.61 20.13 0.84
N PHE A 36 -4.77 20.72 1.17
CA PHE A 36 -5.67 20.19 2.19
C PHE A 36 -6.27 18.84 1.80
N GLU A 37 -6.72 18.67 0.55
CA GLU A 37 -7.23 17.40 0.03
C GLU A 37 -6.17 16.30 0.15
N ARG A 38 -4.94 16.56 -0.31
CA ARG A 38 -3.82 15.62 -0.18
C ARG A 38 -3.48 15.29 1.27
N PHE A 39 -3.51 16.28 2.15
CA PHE A 39 -3.26 16.05 3.58
C PHE A 39 -4.32 15.16 4.21
N VAL A 40 -5.60 15.43 3.92
CA VAL A 40 -6.72 14.62 4.43
C VAL A 40 -6.67 13.20 3.86
N GLU A 41 -6.36 13.03 2.58
CA GLU A 41 -6.19 11.71 1.97
C GLU A 41 -5.02 10.94 2.58
N ALA A 42 -3.88 11.60 2.84
CA ALA A 42 -2.73 10.98 3.47
C ALA A 42 -3.05 10.53 4.91
N GLU A 43 -3.70 11.38 5.70
CA GLU A 43 -4.15 11.03 7.05
C GLU A 43 -5.24 9.94 7.03
N ALA A 44 -6.17 9.97 6.07
CA ALA A 44 -7.19 8.95 5.91
C ALA A 44 -6.59 7.60 5.47
N ALA A 45 -5.54 7.60 4.66
CA ALA A 45 -4.81 6.40 4.27
C ALA A 45 -4.06 5.76 5.46
N VAL A 46 -3.49 6.59 6.34
CA VAL A 46 -2.89 6.11 7.61
C VAL A 46 -3.96 5.62 8.59
N ARG A 47 -5.16 6.20 8.51
CA ARG A 47 -6.32 5.90 9.35
C ARG A 47 -7.33 4.99 8.66
N ALA A 48 -6.91 4.22 7.65
CA ALA A 48 -7.75 3.30 6.90
C ALA A 48 -8.06 2.06 7.75
N GLY A 49 -8.85 2.26 8.79
CA GLY A 49 -9.44 1.22 9.60
C GLY A 49 -8.47 0.30 10.33
N SER A 50 -9.03 -0.58 11.15
CA SER A 50 -8.28 -1.77 11.57
C SER A 50 -8.03 -2.66 10.35
N LEU A 51 -7.03 -3.55 10.40
CA LEU A 51 -6.79 -4.57 9.37
C LEU A 51 -8.09 -5.31 8.98
N LEU A 52 -9.01 -5.49 9.92
CA LEU A 52 -10.31 -6.11 9.69
C LEU A 52 -11.21 -5.31 8.73
N GLU A 53 -11.18 -3.98 8.81
CA GLU A 53 -11.98 -3.11 7.94
C GLU A 53 -11.44 -3.12 6.51
N SER A 54 -10.11 -3.16 6.35
CA SER A 54 -9.47 -3.28 5.03
C SER A 54 -9.70 -4.64 4.36
N LEU A 55 -10.01 -5.69 5.12
CA LEU A 55 -10.22 -7.06 4.63
C LEU A 55 -11.71 -7.48 4.67
N ALA A 56 -12.62 -6.55 4.97
CA ALA A 56 -14.03 -6.85 5.12
C ALA A 56 -14.68 -7.39 3.82
N ASP A 57 -14.18 -6.94 2.66
CA ASP A 57 -14.58 -7.40 1.33
C ASP A 57 -14.09 -8.82 0.99
N LEU A 58 -13.01 -9.27 1.63
CA LEU A 58 -12.46 -10.61 1.49
C LEU A 58 -13.25 -11.65 2.33
N ALA A 59 -14.05 -11.21 3.30
CA ALA A 59 -14.88 -12.10 4.10
C ALA A 59 -15.86 -12.88 3.22
N GLY A 60 -15.76 -14.21 3.22
CA GLY A 60 -16.63 -15.10 2.45
C GLY A 60 -16.25 -15.31 0.98
N THR A 61 -15.16 -14.70 0.49
CA THR A 61 -14.64 -14.94 -0.88
C THR A 61 -14.01 -16.31 -1.07
N VAL A 62 -13.54 -16.92 0.02
CA VAL A 62 -12.88 -18.23 0.01
C VAL A 62 -13.82 -19.28 0.60
N ARG A 63 -14.00 -20.38 -0.14
CA ARG A 63 -14.67 -21.58 0.37
C ARG A 63 -13.63 -22.52 0.97
N GLY A 64 -13.84 -22.92 2.22
CA GLY A 64 -12.95 -23.82 2.94
C GLY A 64 -13.69 -24.74 3.89
N PRO A 65 -12.98 -25.70 4.51
CA PRO A 65 -13.50 -26.50 5.60
C PRO A 65 -14.03 -25.60 6.73
N ALA A 66 -15.02 -26.09 7.48
CA ALA A 66 -15.62 -25.35 8.59
C ALA A 66 -14.60 -24.93 9.68
N ASP A 67 -13.45 -25.62 9.74
CA ASP A 67 -12.37 -25.31 10.66
C ASP A 67 -11.01 -25.46 9.95
N LEU A 68 -10.27 -24.35 9.87
CA LEU A 68 -8.91 -24.29 9.36
C LEU A 68 -7.86 -24.18 10.49
N ALA A 69 -8.27 -23.84 11.71
CA ALA A 69 -7.36 -23.48 12.79
C ALA A 69 -7.11 -24.64 13.77
N ILE A 70 -8.11 -25.49 14.02
CA ILE A 70 -8.05 -26.50 15.10
C ILE A 70 -7.64 -27.87 14.56
N ASN A 71 -7.88 -28.17 13.28
CA ASN A 71 -7.50 -29.46 12.69
C ASN A 71 -6.16 -29.40 11.91
N PRO A 72 -5.03 -29.83 12.51
CA PRO A 72 -3.71 -29.78 11.89
C PRO A 72 -3.56 -30.64 10.63
N LYS A 73 -4.50 -31.55 10.36
CA LYS A 73 -4.52 -32.34 9.11
C LYS A 73 -4.70 -31.45 7.88
N HIS A 74 -5.34 -30.29 8.01
CA HIS A 74 -5.53 -29.34 6.91
C HIS A 74 -4.27 -28.56 6.54
N LEU A 75 -3.24 -28.57 7.40
CA LEU A 75 -1.94 -27.93 7.13
C LEU A 75 -0.95 -28.85 6.40
N GLY A 76 -1.37 -30.06 6.03
CA GLY A 76 -0.53 -31.02 5.31
C GLY A 76 -0.01 -30.45 3.99
N GLY A 77 1.30 -30.27 3.88
CA GLY A 77 1.96 -29.75 2.67
C GLY A 77 2.12 -28.22 2.63
N PHE A 78 1.62 -27.49 3.64
CA PHE A 78 1.91 -26.06 3.80
C PHE A 78 3.43 -25.86 3.99
N GLY A 79 4.04 -24.95 3.22
CA GLY A 79 5.48 -24.70 3.26
C GLY A 79 6.38 -25.74 2.55
N ARG A 80 5.80 -26.77 1.90
CA ARG A 80 6.59 -27.66 1.03
C ARG A 80 6.83 -26.98 -0.31
N GLU A 81 8.04 -26.49 -0.52
CA GLU A 81 8.47 -25.92 -1.78
C GLU A 81 8.27 -26.93 -2.93
N ARG A 82 7.69 -26.49 -4.04
CA ARG A 82 7.94 -27.12 -5.34
C ARG A 82 9.27 -26.58 -5.88
N LEU A 83 10.41 -27.02 -5.35
CA LEU A 83 11.68 -26.92 -6.07
C LEU A 83 11.66 -27.94 -7.22
N GLY A 84 10.95 -27.62 -8.31
CA GLY A 84 10.85 -28.46 -9.49
C GLY A 84 11.14 -27.74 -10.81
N HIS A 85 11.49 -26.45 -10.78
CA HIS A 85 11.75 -25.68 -12.00
C HIS A 85 12.98 -24.77 -11.88
N ARG A 86 14.14 -25.39 -11.65
CA ARG A 86 15.41 -24.81 -12.13
C ARG A 86 15.92 -25.66 -13.28
N ARG A 87 15.80 -25.11 -14.49
CA ARG A 87 16.47 -25.56 -15.71
C ARG A 87 17.99 -25.58 -15.43
N GLY A 88 18.64 -26.73 -15.56
CA GLY A 88 20.08 -26.80 -15.31
C GLY A 88 20.73 -28.16 -15.58
N ARG A 89 21.13 -28.35 -16.85
CA ARG A 89 22.43 -28.91 -17.33
C ARG A 89 22.96 -30.20 -16.67
N PRO A 90 23.21 -31.29 -17.43
CA PRO A 90 23.76 -32.51 -16.85
C PRO A 90 25.22 -32.28 -16.46
N ALA A 91 25.53 -32.43 -15.17
CA ALA A 91 26.90 -32.47 -14.68
C ALA A 91 27.48 -33.87 -14.95
N GLY A 92 28.47 -33.90 -15.84
CA GLY A 92 29.20 -35.10 -16.19
C GLY A 92 29.99 -35.69 -15.01
N ARG A 93 30.17 -37.02 -15.12
CA ARG A 93 31.09 -37.92 -14.43
C ARG A 93 32.21 -37.28 -13.61
N ARG A 94 32.42 -37.80 -12.39
CA ARG A 94 33.70 -38.43 -12.01
C ARG A 94 33.51 -39.30 -10.76
N SER A 95 33.72 -40.60 -10.97
CA SER A 95 33.89 -41.61 -9.94
C SER A 95 35.25 -41.44 -9.26
N CYS A 96 35.29 -41.34 -7.94
CA CYS A 96 36.46 -41.69 -7.15
C CYS A 96 36.03 -42.68 -6.08
N LYS A 97 36.56 -43.91 -6.18
CA LYS A 97 36.46 -44.99 -5.20
C LYS A 97 37.21 -44.62 -3.93
N ALA A 98 36.76 -45.15 -2.80
CA ALA A 98 37.59 -45.52 -1.66
C ALA A 98 37.57 -47.06 -1.58
#